data_AF-A0A4R8WMA1-F1
#
_entry.id   AF-A0A4R8WMA1-F1
#
_cell.length_a   1.000
_cell.length_b   1.000
_cell.length_c   1.000
_cell.angle_alpha   90.00
_cell.angle_beta   90.00
_cell.angle_gamma   90.00
#
_symmetry.space_group_name_H-M   'P 1'
#
loop_
_entity.id
_entity.type
_entity.pdbx_description
1 polymer ?
#
loop_
_entity_poly.entity_id
_entity_poly.type
_entity_poly.pdbx_seq_one_letter_code
_entity_poly.pdbx_strand_id
1 'polypeptide(L)'
;MSTADAEYNAFGPWVDAVRTLDEVPRLFRDFGCDPTSERLVLKVPRNIPRRDADPTMDLYDHLIIAGSDALTVLSRTGSAYAGSTLPYDAVVAIEDSVDLTDGRLRVYSRDGSVLQVGYNGSSREVVSGFVDMLRDMSLGLGVTFGSHDAATAAASMLTFPVGPAIDRRPNAVLNSAVFRATDADLMADWTNLRDREPELHLYAAHPRERVRATGGFMARVLNLFRPTVLHGAIVCGTDAEVQVLSRRDWFGLADRSELSSSRLIVFLARLESVTVQRHPRYAEASIVTVRSGAARIDVIVPGDSEAERVLLAVAPHSGRSVVD
;
A
#
# COMPACT_ATOMS: atom_id res chain seq x y z
N MET A 1 -37.63 -1.16 -14.05
CA MET A 1 -36.24 -1.60 -14.29
C MET A 1 -35.92 -2.61 -13.20
N SER A 2 -35.47 -3.81 -13.53
CA SER A 2 -35.12 -4.78 -12.49
C SER A 2 -33.86 -4.33 -11.77
N THR A 3 -33.62 -4.78 -10.54
CA THR A 3 -32.40 -4.45 -9.81
C THR A 3 -31.15 -4.95 -10.53
N ALA A 4 -31.27 -6.06 -11.29
CA ALA A 4 -30.21 -6.60 -12.14
C ALA A 4 -29.87 -5.66 -13.31
N ASP A 5 -30.88 -5.06 -13.96
CA ASP A 5 -30.66 -4.08 -15.03
C ASP A 5 -29.99 -2.81 -14.50
N ALA A 6 -30.38 -2.37 -13.30
CA ALA A 6 -29.78 -1.21 -12.65
C ALA A 6 -28.30 -1.45 -12.30
N GLU A 7 -27.98 -2.62 -11.72
CA GLU A 7 -26.61 -3.02 -11.41
C GLU A 7 -25.76 -3.11 -12.68
N TYR A 8 -26.27 -3.74 -13.74
CA TYR A 8 -25.58 -3.82 -15.04
C TYR A 8 -25.38 -2.46 -15.70
N ASN A 9 -26.33 -1.54 -15.60
CA ASN A 9 -26.19 -0.19 -16.14
C ASN A 9 -25.13 0.63 -15.38
N ALA A 10 -24.98 0.41 -14.08
CA ALA A 10 -23.96 1.04 -13.25
C ALA A 10 -22.58 0.36 -13.33
N PHE A 11 -22.49 -0.84 -13.92
CA PHE A 11 -21.25 -1.59 -14.00
C PHE A 11 -20.20 -0.92 -14.90
N GLY A 12 -19.04 -0.63 -14.33
CA GLY A 12 -17.88 -0.11 -15.03
C GLY A 12 -16.59 -0.63 -14.39
N PRO A 13 -15.42 -0.30 -14.96
CA PRO A 13 -14.13 -0.68 -14.38
C PRO A 13 -13.81 0.04 -13.06
N TRP A 14 -14.57 1.05 -12.66
CA TRP A 14 -14.25 1.90 -11.52
C TRP A 14 -14.82 1.38 -10.18
N VAL A 15 -14.04 1.55 -9.11
CA VAL A 15 -14.50 1.34 -7.72
C VAL A 15 -15.44 2.47 -7.33
N ASP A 16 -16.61 2.13 -6.80
CA ASP A 16 -17.64 3.10 -6.42
C ASP A 16 -18.03 2.96 -4.95
N ALA A 17 -18.40 4.09 -4.35
CA ALA A 17 -19.04 4.11 -3.05
C ALA A 17 -20.48 3.60 -3.15
N VAL A 18 -20.90 2.83 -2.14
CA VAL A 18 -22.27 2.40 -1.92
C VAL A 18 -22.87 3.33 -0.87
N ARG A 19 -23.92 4.06 -1.23
CA ARG A 19 -24.57 5.05 -0.35
C ARG A 19 -25.92 4.61 0.17
N THR A 20 -26.53 3.63 -0.49
CA THR A 20 -27.86 3.11 -0.17
C THR A 20 -27.86 1.58 -0.22
N LEU A 21 -28.81 0.95 0.46
CA LEU A 21 -28.95 -0.51 0.44
C LEU A 21 -29.18 -1.07 -0.97
N ASP A 22 -29.86 -0.32 -1.85
CA ASP A 22 -30.14 -0.74 -3.23
C ASP A 22 -28.86 -0.78 -4.10
N GLU A 23 -27.84 0.00 -3.73
CA GLU A 23 -26.55 0.04 -4.42
C GLU A 23 -25.61 -1.11 -4.04
N VAL A 24 -25.91 -1.84 -2.96
CA VAL A 24 -25.17 -3.04 -2.54
C VAL A 24 -25.31 -4.09 -3.65
N PRO A 25 -24.21 -4.64 -4.20
CA PRO A 25 -24.28 -5.67 -5.23
C PRO A 25 -25.08 -6.88 -4.76
N ARG A 26 -25.91 -7.44 -5.65
CA ARG A 26 -26.87 -8.49 -5.31
C ARG A 26 -26.26 -9.65 -4.50
N LEU A 27 -25.06 -10.08 -4.89
CA LEU A 27 -24.33 -11.18 -4.26
C LEU A 27 -24.09 -10.99 -2.75
N PHE A 28 -23.90 -9.75 -2.30
CA PHE A 28 -23.46 -9.43 -0.94
C PHE A 28 -24.60 -8.93 -0.03
N ARG A 29 -25.83 -8.84 -0.53
CA ARG A 29 -26.94 -8.20 0.21
C ARG A 29 -27.36 -8.94 1.47
N ASP A 30 -27.25 -10.26 1.47
CA ASP A 30 -27.60 -11.12 2.61
C ASP A 30 -26.63 -10.94 3.81
N PHE A 31 -25.45 -10.31 3.60
CA PHE A 31 -24.56 -9.92 4.68
C PHE A 31 -25.19 -8.88 5.61
N GLY A 32 -26.11 -8.04 5.09
CA GLY A 32 -26.87 -7.08 5.89
C GLY A 32 -26.09 -5.84 6.34
N CYS A 33 -25.08 -5.39 5.58
CA CYS A 33 -24.44 -4.10 5.86
C CYS A 33 -25.42 -2.93 5.65
N ASP A 34 -25.36 -1.91 6.51
CA ASP A 34 -26.09 -0.64 6.32
C ASP A 34 -25.08 0.46 5.94
N PRO A 35 -24.99 0.83 4.65
CA PRO A 35 -24.03 1.83 4.19
C PRO A 35 -24.14 3.20 4.85
N THR A 36 -25.28 3.51 5.48
CA THR A 36 -25.50 4.78 6.18
C THR A 36 -24.92 4.79 7.60
N SER A 37 -24.66 3.62 8.17
CA SER A 37 -24.07 3.45 9.49
C SER A 37 -22.56 3.23 9.46
N GLU A 38 -22.03 2.80 8.31
CA GLU A 38 -20.61 2.53 8.10
C GLU A 38 -19.87 3.81 7.70
N ARG A 39 -18.54 3.84 7.90
CA ARG A 39 -17.72 5.02 7.54
C ARG A 39 -17.57 5.15 6.03
N LEU A 40 -17.42 4.01 5.35
CA LEU A 40 -17.32 3.91 3.90
C LEU A 40 -17.66 2.49 3.47
N VAL A 41 -18.46 2.37 2.42
CA VAL A 41 -18.67 1.09 1.72
C VAL A 41 -18.27 1.26 0.27
N LEU A 42 -17.39 0.41 -0.24
CA LEU A 42 -16.94 0.40 -1.63
C LEU A 42 -17.29 -0.92 -2.29
N LYS A 43 -17.82 -0.86 -3.52
CA LYS A 43 -17.97 -2.03 -4.39
C LYS A 43 -16.85 -2.03 -5.44
N VAL A 44 -16.20 -3.17 -5.59
CA VAL A 44 -15.07 -3.35 -6.50
C VAL A 44 -15.50 -4.22 -7.67
N PRO A 45 -15.52 -3.68 -8.90
CA PRO A 45 -16.02 -4.39 -10.05
C PRO A 45 -15.12 -5.56 -10.43
N ARG A 46 -15.73 -6.59 -11.01
CA ARG A 46 -15.00 -7.72 -11.60
C ARG A 46 -14.21 -7.26 -12.82
N ASN A 47 -12.99 -7.76 -12.98
CA ASN A 47 -12.16 -7.47 -14.15
C ASN A 47 -12.60 -8.29 -15.37
N ILE A 48 -13.76 -7.93 -15.94
CA ILE A 48 -14.28 -8.49 -17.20
C ILE A 48 -14.64 -7.35 -18.17
N PRO A 49 -14.43 -7.55 -19.48
CA PRO A 49 -14.93 -6.60 -20.47
C PRO A 49 -16.45 -6.50 -20.41
N ARG A 50 -17.01 -5.28 -20.47
CA ARG A 50 -18.46 -5.05 -20.41
C ARG A 50 -19.24 -5.82 -21.47
N ARG A 51 -18.67 -6.03 -22.66
CA ARG A 51 -19.26 -6.83 -23.75
C ARG A 51 -19.45 -8.31 -23.41
N ASP A 52 -18.71 -8.80 -22.41
CA ASP A 52 -18.73 -10.20 -21.95
C ASP A 52 -19.52 -10.33 -20.63
N ALA A 53 -20.10 -9.23 -20.13
CA ALA A 53 -20.94 -9.19 -18.94
C ALA A 53 -22.42 -9.21 -19.32
N ASP A 54 -23.26 -9.80 -18.47
CA ASP A 54 -24.71 -9.76 -18.61
C ASP A 54 -25.42 -9.53 -17.25
N PRO A 55 -26.68 -9.06 -17.23
CA PRO A 55 -27.38 -8.71 -15.99
C PRO A 55 -27.60 -9.88 -15.00
N THR A 56 -27.48 -11.13 -15.46
CA THR A 56 -27.63 -12.31 -14.60
C THR A 56 -26.35 -12.62 -13.83
N MET A 57 -25.19 -12.15 -14.29
CA MET A 57 -23.91 -12.36 -13.62
C MET A 57 -23.78 -11.54 -12.34
N ASP A 58 -22.94 -12.02 -11.42
CA ASP A 58 -22.44 -11.20 -10.32
C ASP A 58 -21.25 -10.36 -10.83
N LEU A 59 -21.44 -9.04 -10.85
CA LEU A 59 -20.57 -8.11 -11.57
C LEU A 59 -19.45 -7.52 -10.70
N TYR A 60 -19.44 -7.81 -9.40
CA TYR A 60 -18.49 -7.27 -8.44
C TYR A 60 -17.74 -8.40 -7.75
N ASP A 61 -16.41 -8.29 -7.68
CA ASP A 61 -15.58 -9.29 -7.01
C ASP A 61 -15.45 -9.00 -5.51
N HIS A 62 -15.55 -7.73 -5.08
CA HIS A 62 -15.45 -7.38 -3.66
C HIS A 62 -16.47 -6.33 -3.19
N LEU A 63 -16.86 -6.44 -1.93
CA LEU A 63 -17.49 -5.37 -1.14
C LEU A 63 -16.58 -5.07 0.05
N ILE A 64 -16.09 -3.84 0.14
CA ILE A 64 -15.24 -3.35 1.23
C ILE A 64 -16.09 -2.49 2.14
N ILE A 65 -16.07 -2.78 3.44
CA ILE A 65 -16.85 -2.10 4.47
C ILE A 65 -15.87 -1.60 5.53
N ALA A 66 -15.65 -0.29 5.58
CA ALA A 66 -14.89 0.35 6.64
C ALA A 66 -15.86 0.71 7.77
N GLY A 67 -15.89 -0.13 8.80
CA GLY A 67 -16.70 0.10 9.98
C GLY A 67 -16.03 1.03 10.98
N SER A 68 -16.62 1.12 12.18
CA SER A 68 -16.11 1.99 13.24
C SER A 68 -14.82 1.47 13.89
N ASP A 69 -14.65 0.15 13.95
CA ASP A 69 -13.59 -0.57 14.68
C ASP A 69 -12.81 -1.56 13.81
N ALA A 70 -13.39 -2.02 12.71
CA ALA A 70 -12.78 -2.99 11.82
C ALA A 70 -13.06 -2.73 10.33
N LEU A 71 -12.15 -3.23 9.50
CA LEU A 71 -12.31 -3.37 8.07
C LEU A 71 -12.91 -4.74 7.75
N THR A 72 -14.04 -4.80 7.07
CA THR A 72 -14.60 -6.05 6.53
C THR A 72 -14.52 -6.07 5.01
N VAL A 73 -14.07 -7.18 4.43
CA VAL A 73 -14.08 -7.39 2.97
C VAL A 73 -14.75 -8.70 2.63
N LEU A 74 -15.80 -8.60 1.81
CA LEU A 74 -16.48 -9.74 1.21
C LEU A 74 -15.91 -9.95 -0.18
N SER A 75 -15.49 -11.17 -0.49
CA SER A 75 -14.90 -11.53 -1.77
C SER A 75 -15.67 -12.66 -2.43
N ARG A 76 -16.02 -12.49 -3.70
CA ARG A 76 -16.78 -13.48 -4.47
C ARG A 76 -16.02 -14.80 -4.60
N THR A 77 -16.72 -15.91 -4.33
CA THR A 77 -16.27 -17.29 -4.49
C THR A 77 -17.26 -18.06 -5.35
N GLY A 78 -17.17 -17.88 -6.67
CA GLY A 78 -18.16 -18.43 -7.61
C GLY A 78 -19.47 -17.63 -7.52
N SER A 79 -20.53 -18.28 -7.03
CA SER A 79 -21.88 -17.71 -6.79
C SER A 79 -22.16 -17.43 -5.31
N ALA A 80 -21.13 -17.51 -4.46
CA ALA A 80 -21.17 -17.16 -3.05
C ALA A 80 -20.08 -16.11 -2.76
N TYR A 81 -19.87 -15.79 -1.49
CA TYR A 81 -18.74 -14.98 -1.04
C TYR A 81 -18.12 -15.54 0.23
N ALA A 82 -16.86 -15.16 0.46
CA ALA A 82 -16.16 -15.33 1.73
C ALA A 82 -15.91 -13.95 2.35
N GLY A 83 -16.11 -13.83 3.66
CA GLY A 83 -15.84 -12.61 4.41
C GLY A 83 -14.56 -12.70 5.23
N SER A 84 -13.84 -11.58 5.32
CA SER A 84 -12.74 -11.40 6.26
C SER A 84 -12.93 -10.07 6.99
N THR A 85 -12.80 -10.08 8.32
CA THR A 85 -12.88 -8.89 9.16
C THR A 85 -11.54 -8.70 9.87
N LEU A 86 -11.01 -7.49 9.79
CA LEU A 86 -9.72 -7.11 10.33
C LEU A 86 -9.88 -5.87 11.23
N PRO A 87 -9.75 -6.02 12.56
CA PRO A 87 -9.68 -4.90 13.49
C PRO A 87 -8.56 -3.92 13.11
N TYR A 88 -8.81 -2.62 13.23
CA TYR A 88 -7.79 -1.61 12.85
C TYR A 88 -6.53 -1.69 13.72
N ASP A 89 -6.65 -2.11 14.99
CA ASP A 89 -5.51 -2.30 15.90
C ASP A 89 -4.59 -3.48 15.48
N ALA A 90 -5.13 -4.44 14.71
CA ALA A 90 -4.39 -5.57 14.15
C ALA A 90 -3.68 -5.28 12.82
N VAL A 91 -3.98 -4.15 12.16
CA VAL A 91 -3.36 -3.76 10.88
C VAL A 91 -1.90 -3.36 11.07
N VAL A 92 -0.96 -4.14 10.53
CA VAL A 92 0.49 -3.90 10.62
C VAL A 92 0.99 -2.97 9.53
N ALA A 93 0.50 -3.18 8.31
CA ALA A 93 0.91 -2.41 7.14
C ALA A 93 -0.20 -2.35 6.10
N ILE A 94 -0.16 -1.32 5.26
CA ILE A 94 -1.05 -1.12 4.11
C ILE A 94 -0.17 -0.90 2.89
N GLU A 95 -0.44 -1.60 1.79
CA GLU A 95 0.27 -1.42 0.53
C GLU A 95 -0.73 -1.18 -0.58
N ASP A 96 -0.63 -0.03 -1.25
CA ASP A 96 -1.34 0.24 -2.50
C ASP A 96 -0.33 0.26 -3.65
N SER A 97 -0.58 -0.53 -4.67
CA SER A 97 0.26 -0.60 -5.86
C SER A 97 -0.56 -0.59 -7.14
N VAL A 98 -0.10 0.13 -8.15
CA VAL A 98 -0.76 0.23 -9.45
C VAL A 98 0.28 0.04 -10.54
N ASP A 99 0.02 -0.85 -11.49
CA ASP A 99 0.72 -0.95 -12.76
C ASP A 99 -0.29 -0.75 -13.89
N LEU A 100 -0.30 0.45 -14.47
CA LEU A 100 -1.29 0.88 -15.46
C LEU A 100 -2.73 0.69 -14.95
N THR A 101 -3.45 -0.31 -15.47
CA THR A 101 -4.82 -0.63 -15.09
C THR A 101 -4.90 -1.75 -14.06
N ASP A 102 -3.78 -2.36 -13.65
CA ASP A 102 -3.73 -3.41 -12.63
C ASP A 102 -3.37 -2.80 -11.26
N GLY A 103 -4.41 -2.44 -10.51
CA GLY A 103 -4.33 -1.97 -9.13
C GLY A 103 -4.44 -3.11 -8.12
N ARG A 104 -3.72 -2.99 -7.01
CA ARG A 104 -3.75 -3.94 -5.90
C ARG A 104 -3.56 -3.24 -4.58
N LEU A 105 -4.55 -3.42 -3.71
CA LEU A 105 -4.49 -3.08 -2.30
C LEU A 105 -4.17 -4.33 -1.48
N ARG A 106 -3.24 -4.22 -0.53
CA ARG A 106 -2.98 -5.23 0.50
C ARG A 106 -3.02 -4.60 1.88
N VAL A 107 -3.65 -5.31 2.81
CA VAL A 107 -3.66 -4.95 4.23
C VAL A 107 -3.09 -6.13 5.00
N TYR A 108 -1.95 -5.92 5.65
CA TYR A 108 -1.21 -6.93 6.38
C TYR A 108 -1.67 -6.94 7.84
N SER A 109 -2.10 -8.09 8.33
CA SER A 109 -2.55 -8.30 9.71
C SER A 109 -1.45 -8.92 10.58
N ARG A 110 -1.47 -8.64 11.88
CA ARG A 110 -0.52 -9.19 12.86
C ARG A 110 -0.52 -10.71 12.92
N ASP A 111 -1.65 -11.35 12.60
CA ASP A 111 -1.76 -12.82 12.52
C ASP A 111 -1.12 -13.42 11.25
N GLY A 112 -0.52 -12.58 10.40
CA GLY A 112 0.14 -12.98 9.16
C GLY A 112 -0.81 -13.11 7.97
N SER A 113 -2.12 -12.95 8.18
CA SER A 113 -3.07 -12.90 7.06
C SER A 113 -2.86 -11.61 6.25
N VAL A 114 -3.13 -11.71 4.96
CA VAL A 114 -3.06 -10.57 4.04
C VAL A 114 -4.40 -10.47 3.33
N LEU A 115 -5.13 -9.41 3.64
CA LEU A 115 -6.32 -9.04 2.88
C LEU A 115 -5.85 -8.42 1.58
N GLN A 116 -6.24 -8.99 0.44
CA GLN A 116 -5.86 -8.49 -0.88
C GLN A 116 -7.08 -8.21 -1.74
N VAL A 117 -7.12 -7.02 -2.34
CA VAL A 117 -8.16 -6.58 -3.29
C VAL A 117 -7.48 -6.14 -4.58
N GLY A 118 -7.85 -6.77 -5.69
CA GLY A 118 -7.50 -6.29 -7.03
C GLY A 118 -8.52 -5.27 -7.50
N TYR A 119 -8.08 -4.21 -8.17
CA TYR A 119 -8.95 -3.16 -8.69
C TYR A 119 -8.40 -2.58 -10.00
N ASN A 120 -9.23 -1.88 -10.78
CA ASN A 120 -8.73 -1.21 -11.98
C ASN A 120 -8.00 0.08 -11.61
N GLY A 121 -6.79 0.28 -12.14
CA GLY A 121 -5.97 1.49 -11.89
C GLY A 121 -6.65 2.83 -12.18
N SER A 122 -7.72 2.87 -12.98
CA SER A 122 -8.58 4.07 -13.12
C SER A 122 -9.24 4.52 -11.81
N SER A 123 -9.27 3.64 -10.81
CA SER A 123 -9.86 3.89 -9.48
C SER A 123 -8.81 4.29 -8.44
N ARG A 124 -7.56 4.56 -8.86
CA ARG A 124 -6.43 4.85 -7.96
C ARG A 124 -6.75 6.00 -7.00
N GLU A 125 -7.44 7.03 -7.44
CA GLU A 125 -7.82 8.17 -6.59
C GLU A 125 -8.77 7.74 -5.46
N VAL A 126 -9.83 7.00 -5.78
CA VAL A 126 -10.79 6.46 -4.81
C VAL A 126 -10.10 5.52 -3.81
N VAL A 127 -9.23 4.64 -4.31
CA VAL A 127 -8.48 3.69 -3.46
C VAL A 127 -7.45 4.41 -2.60
N SER A 128 -6.77 5.44 -3.12
CA SER A 128 -5.84 6.26 -2.33
C SER A 128 -6.54 6.96 -1.18
N GLY A 129 -7.71 7.56 -1.43
CA GLY A 129 -8.53 8.17 -0.37
C GLY A 129 -9.00 7.15 0.67
N PHE A 130 -9.31 5.92 0.25
CA PHE A 130 -9.61 4.82 1.17
C PHE A 130 -8.39 4.38 1.99
N VAL A 131 -7.20 4.31 1.38
CA VAL A 131 -5.94 3.99 2.08
C VAL A 131 -5.63 5.04 3.15
N ASP A 132 -5.80 6.32 2.84
CA ASP A 132 -5.59 7.42 3.80
C ASP A 132 -6.58 7.31 4.97
N MET A 133 -7.86 7.02 4.70
CA MET A 133 -8.86 6.73 5.75
C MET A 133 -8.45 5.52 6.61
N LEU A 134 -8.04 4.41 5.98
CA LEU A 134 -7.65 3.19 6.68
C LEU A 134 -6.41 3.42 7.55
N ARG A 135 -5.46 4.23 7.06
CA ARG A 135 -4.29 4.69 7.81
C ARG A 135 -4.72 5.43 9.06
N ASP A 136 -5.56 6.45 8.93
CA ASP A 136 -6.00 7.26 10.07
C ASP A 136 -6.75 6.43 11.12
N MET A 137 -7.63 5.52 10.67
CA MET A 137 -8.33 4.57 11.55
C MET A 137 -7.33 3.64 12.27
N SER A 138 -6.31 3.17 11.56
CA SER A 138 -5.25 2.32 12.13
C SER A 138 -4.30 3.10 13.07
N LEU A 139 -4.20 4.42 12.94
CA LEU A 139 -3.47 5.27 13.89
C LEU A 139 -4.32 5.66 15.11
N GLY A 140 -5.61 5.30 15.12
CA GLY A 140 -6.55 5.73 16.16
C GLY A 140 -6.87 7.23 16.08
N LEU A 141 -6.64 7.86 14.92
CA LEU A 141 -6.82 9.30 14.72
C LEU A 141 -8.29 9.74 14.61
N GLY A 142 -9.24 8.83 14.80
CA GLY A 142 -10.66 9.13 14.98
C GLY A 142 -11.19 10.08 13.90
N VAL A 143 -11.19 9.68 12.63
CA VAL A 143 -11.72 10.56 11.59
C VAL A 143 -13.23 10.68 11.73
N THR A 144 -13.77 11.89 11.72
CA THR A 144 -15.20 12.11 11.57
C THR A 144 -15.42 12.49 10.10
N PHE A 145 -15.84 11.54 9.26
CA PHE A 145 -16.19 11.86 7.87
C PHE A 145 -17.57 12.52 7.87
N GLY A 146 -17.59 13.87 7.79
CA GLY A 146 -18.85 14.60 7.84
C GLY A 146 -18.78 16.13 7.95
N SER A 147 -17.80 16.81 7.34
CA SER A 147 -17.91 18.24 6.98
C SER A 147 -16.65 18.69 6.24
N HIS A 148 -16.78 19.65 5.34
CA HIS A 148 -15.68 20.29 4.60
C HIS A 148 -14.73 21.16 5.46
N ASP A 149 -14.60 20.90 6.77
CA ASP A 149 -13.79 21.75 7.65
C ASP A 149 -12.53 21.01 8.14
N ALA A 150 -11.45 21.19 7.40
CA ALA A 150 -10.09 20.75 7.75
C ALA A 150 -9.56 21.36 9.06
N ALA A 151 -10.22 22.39 9.60
CA ALA A 151 -9.79 23.10 10.80
C ALA A 151 -10.04 22.36 12.12
N THR A 152 -10.98 21.39 12.16
CA THR A 152 -11.35 20.71 13.41
C THR A 152 -10.55 19.42 13.67
N ALA A 153 -9.96 18.81 12.64
CA ALA A 153 -9.14 17.61 12.78
C ALA A 153 -7.83 17.85 13.55
N ALA A 154 -7.26 19.05 13.44
CA ALA A 154 -6.01 19.42 14.12
C ALA A 154 -6.13 19.48 15.66
N ALA A 155 -7.36 19.64 16.20
CA ALA A 155 -7.57 19.80 17.64
C ALA A 155 -7.60 18.47 18.42
N SER A 156 -7.78 17.33 17.75
CA SER A 156 -7.81 16.00 18.40
C SER A 156 -6.44 15.28 18.40
N MET A 157 -5.37 15.94 17.94
CA MET A 157 -4.01 15.39 17.82
C MET A 157 -3.24 15.21 19.14
N LEU A 158 -3.88 15.29 20.30
CA LEU A 158 -3.20 15.22 21.58
C LEU A 158 -3.55 13.92 22.31
N THR A 159 -2.88 12.83 21.90
CA THR A 159 -2.10 11.90 22.74
C THR A 159 -1.79 10.65 21.90
N PHE A 160 -0.69 10.66 21.15
CA PHE A 160 -0.20 9.47 20.45
C PHE A 160 0.61 8.59 21.39
N PRO A 161 0.53 7.24 21.31
CA PRO A 161 1.60 6.40 21.82
C PRO A 161 2.87 6.71 21.02
N VAL A 162 3.84 7.35 21.68
CA VAL A 162 5.12 7.72 21.06
C VAL A 162 5.85 6.44 20.65
N GLY A 163 5.97 6.21 19.34
CA GLY A 163 6.84 5.18 18.77
C GLY A 163 8.31 5.46 19.11
N PRO A 164 9.23 4.51 18.87
CA PRO A 164 10.65 4.77 19.07
C PRO A 164 11.06 6.00 18.24
N ALA A 165 11.64 7.01 18.91
CA ALA A 165 12.09 8.22 18.24
C ALA A 165 13.11 7.84 17.16
N ILE A 166 12.72 7.97 15.89
CA ILE A 166 13.65 7.85 14.75
C ILE A 166 14.60 9.05 14.87
N ASP A 167 15.93 8.80 14.83
CA ASP A 167 16.93 9.88 14.84
C ASP A 167 16.65 10.83 13.67
N ARG A 168 16.02 11.97 13.99
CA ARG A 168 15.58 13.00 13.04
C ARG A 168 16.80 13.74 12.51
N ARG A 169 17.60 13.11 11.66
CA ARG A 169 18.64 13.82 10.92
C ARG A 169 17.99 14.50 9.72
N PRO A 170 17.87 15.85 9.70
CA PRO A 170 17.06 16.55 8.70
C PRO A 170 17.84 16.81 7.41
N ASN A 171 18.56 15.80 6.88
CA ASN A 171 19.54 16.02 5.81
C ASN A 171 19.41 15.12 4.58
N ALA A 172 18.36 14.32 4.45
CA ALA A 172 18.04 13.76 3.14
C ALA A 172 17.45 14.90 2.28
N VAL A 173 18.30 15.58 1.51
CA VAL A 173 17.83 16.50 0.48
C VAL A 173 17.58 15.65 -0.76
N LEU A 174 16.31 15.57 -1.20
CA LEU A 174 16.00 15.09 -2.55
C LEU A 174 16.61 16.05 -3.55
N ASN A 175 17.85 15.79 -3.94
CA ASN A 175 18.50 16.55 -4.97
C ASN A 175 18.05 15.97 -6.32
N SER A 176 17.41 16.80 -7.15
CA SER A 176 17.05 16.46 -8.52
C SER A 176 18.26 16.08 -9.38
N ALA A 177 19.49 16.37 -8.94
CA ALA A 177 20.71 15.86 -9.58
C ALA A 177 20.95 14.35 -9.34
N VAL A 178 20.40 13.78 -8.26
CA VAL A 178 20.51 12.34 -7.92
C VAL A 178 19.42 11.53 -8.63
N PHE A 179 18.21 12.09 -8.72
CA PHE A 179 17.09 11.48 -9.43
C PHE A 179 17.11 11.87 -10.90
N ARG A 180 17.31 10.89 -11.78
CA ARG A 180 17.34 11.11 -13.23
C ARG A 180 15.93 11.35 -13.77
N ALA A 181 15.82 11.79 -15.02
CA ALA A 181 14.52 11.88 -15.71
C ALA A 181 13.72 10.56 -15.68
N THR A 182 14.39 9.41 -15.58
CA THR A 182 13.76 8.08 -15.44
C THR A 182 13.06 7.85 -14.09
N ASP A 183 13.29 8.70 -13.10
CA ASP A 183 12.67 8.65 -11.79
C ASP A 183 11.70 9.83 -11.55
N ALA A 184 11.33 10.55 -12.63
CA ALA A 184 10.43 11.69 -12.55
C ALA A 184 9.07 11.35 -11.93
N ASP A 185 8.48 10.19 -12.25
CA ASP A 185 7.17 9.83 -11.68
C ASP A 185 7.26 9.52 -10.18
N LEU A 186 8.37 8.94 -9.71
CA LEU A 186 8.57 8.70 -8.26
C LEU A 186 8.67 10.04 -7.50
N MET A 187 9.31 11.04 -8.11
CA MET A 187 9.38 12.39 -7.56
C MET A 187 8.02 13.10 -7.61
N ALA A 188 7.21 12.86 -8.64
CA ALA A 188 5.85 13.36 -8.73
C ALA A 188 4.95 12.71 -7.65
N ASP A 189 5.04 11.39 -7.46
CA ASP A 189 4.35 10.66 -6.40
C ASP A 189 4.72 11.21 -5.01
N TRP A 190 6.02 11.45 -4.76
CA TRP A 190 6.47 12.09 -3.52
C TRP A 190 5.92 13.50 -3.33
N THR A 191 5.94 14.32 -4.37
CA THR A 191 5.44 15.71 -4.29
C THR A 191 3.94 15.71 -3.97
N ASN A 192 3.17 14.90 -4.68
CA ASN A 192 1.73 14.73 -4.44
C ASN A 192 1.44 14.16 -3.03
N LEU A 193 2.29 13.27 -2.51
CA LEU A 193 2.15 12.77 -1.15
C LEU A 193 2.42 13.87 -0.12
N ARG A 194 3.53 14.60 -0.25
CA ARG A 194 3.92 15.67 0.68
C ARG A 194 2.91 16.82 0.70
N ASP A 195 2.29 17.11 -0.45
CA ASP A 195 1.26 18.15 -0.53
C ASP A 195 -0.02 17.74 0.23
N ARG A 196 -0.32 16.44 0.31
CA ARG A 196 -1.45 15.88 1.07
C ARG A 196 -1.13 15.65 2.55
N GLU A 197 0.11 15.27 2.85
CA GLU A 197 0.62 14.92 4.18
C GLU A 197 1.87 15.74 4.52
N PRO A 198 1.71 17.05 4.84
CA PRO A 198 2.83 17.97 5.07
C PRO A 198 3.65 17.63 6.31
N GLU A 199 3.14 16.79 7.21
CA GLU A 199 3.83 16.29 8.39
C GLU A 199 4.88 15.21 8.09
N LEU A 200 4.88 14.63 6.88
CA LEU A 200 5.84 13.59 6.51
C LEU A 200 7.26 14.14 6.41
N HIS A 201 8.15 13.52 7.15
CA HIS A 201 9.57 13.76 7.07
C HIS A 201 10.21 12.77 6.10
N LEU A 202 10.98 13.29 5.16
CA LEU A 202 11.84 12.49 4.32
C LEU A 202 13.05 11.99 5.11
N TYR A 203 13.26 10.68 5.14
CA TYR A 203 14.38 10.07 5.87
C TYR A 203 15.50 9.60 4.96
N ALA A 204 15.18 8.98 3.84
CA ALA A 204 16.16 8.49 2.88
C ALA A 204 15.55 8.39 1.49
N ALA A 205 16.38 8.45 0.45
CA ALA A 205 15.95 8.19 -0.91
C ALA A 205 17.13 7.64 -1.71
N HIS A 206 16.86 6.74 -2.64
CA HIS A 206 17.85 6.29 -3.60
C HIS A 206 17.26 6.23 -5.01
N PRO A 207 18.06 6.57 -6.05
CA PRO A 207 17.62 6.44 -7.42
C PRO A 207 17.63 4.97 -7.86
N ARG A 208 17.27 4.73 -9.12
CA ARG A 208 17.51 3.43 -9.76
C ARG A 208 19.01 3.10 -9.78
N GLU A 209 19.35 1.88 -9.38
CA GLU A 209 20.73 1.39 -9.37
C GLU A 209 20.87 0.09 -10.15
N ARG A 210 21.99 -0.07 -10.86
CA ARG A 210 22.28 -1.34 -11.55
C ARG A 210 22.76 -2.36 -10.54
N VAL A 211 22.20 -3.57 -10.63
CA VAL A 211 22.56 -4.67 -9.74
C VAL A 211 23.22 -5.81 -10.51
N ARG A 212 24.25 -6.40 -9.91
CA ARG A 212 24.99 -7.54 -10.45
C ARG A 212 24.46 -8.84 -9.86
N ALA A 213 24.26 -9.83 -10.71
CA ALA A 213 23.84 -11.15 -10.29
C ALA A 213 24.95 -11.86 -9.47
N THR A 214 24.60 -12.42 -8.30
CA THR A 214 25.52 -13.17 -7.41
C THR A 214 25.76 -14.63 -7.86
N GLY A 215 25.05 -15.10 -8.88
CA GLY A 215 25.13 -16.48 -9.37
C GLY A 215 26.42 -16.85 -10.12
N GLY A 216 26.47 -18.10 -10.60
CA GLY A 216 27.58 -18.64 -11.39
C GLY A 216 27.80 -17.91 -12.73
N PHE A 217 28.85 -18.31 -13.45
CA PHE A 217 29.30 -17.64 -14.69
C PHE A 217 28.16 -17.31 -15.67
N MET A 218 27.24 -18.26 -15.91
CA MET A 218 26.09 -18.07 -16.80
C MET A 218 25.15 -16.93 -16.37
N ALA A 219 24.90 -16.75 -15.06
CA ALA A 219 24.04 -15.69 -14.56
C ALA A 219 24.69 -14.30 -14.77
N ARG A 220 26.02 -14.21 -14.63
CA ARG A 220 26.78 -12.98 -14.89
C ARG A 220 26.78 -12.62 -16.38
N VAL A 221 26.97 -13.61 -17.25
CA VAL A 221 26.90 -13.41 -18.70
C VAL A 221 25.50 -12.95 -19.13
N LEU A 222 24.43 -13.56 -18.61
CA LEU A 222 23.07 -13.15 -18.94
C LEU A 222 22.76 -11.71 -18.49
N ASN A 223 23.21 -11.32 -17.28
CA ASN A 223 23.02 -9.96 -16.76
C ASN A 223 23.81 -8.91 -17.57
N LEU A 224 24.90 -9.30 -18.26
CA LEU A 224 25.60 -8.42 -19.19
C LEU A 224 24.76 -8.09 -20.44
N PHE A 225 23.99 -9.06 -20.95
CA PHE A 225 23.09 -8.86 -22.09
C PHE A 225 21.74 -8.24 -21.70
N ARG A 226 21.34 -8.39 -20.43
CA ARG A 226 20.08 -7.85 -19.88
C ARG A 226 20.35 -7.22 -18.51
N PRO A 227 20.86 -5.98 -18.47
CA PRO A 227 21.19 -5.32 -17.23
C PRO A 227 19.92 -5.13 -16.38
N THR A 228 19.96 -5.70 -15.18
CA THR A 228 18.91 -5.56 -14.17
C THR A 228 19.17 -4.31 -13.34
N VAL A 229 18.10 -3.58 -13.03
CA VAL A 229 18.13 -2.45 -12.12
C VAL A 229 17.26 -2.74 -10.90
N LEU A 230 17.70 -2.29 -9.74
CA LEU A 230 16.86 -2.06 -8.57
C LEU A 230 16.17 -0.70 -8.77
N HIS A 231 14.85 -0.68 -8.66
CA HIS A 231 14.07 0.54 -8.78
C HIS A 231 14.36 1.49 -7.61
N GLY A 232 14.28 2.80 -7.86
CA GLY A 232 14.43 3.81 -6.82
C GLY A 232 13.30 3.73 -5.80
N ALA A 233 13.60 4.16 -4.58
CA ALA A 233 12.62 4.26 -3.51
C ALA A 233 12.85 5.50 -2.65
N ILE A 234 11.78 5.98 -2.04
CA ILE A 234 11.76 7.09 -1.09
C ILE A 234 11.20 6.56 0.23
N VAL A 235 11.97 6.73 1.30
CA VAL A 235 11.59 6.37 2.68
C VAL A 235 11.28 7.67 3.43
N CYS A 236 10.07 7.77 3.92
CA CYS A 236 9.56 8.92 4.66
C CYS A 236 8.66 8.44 5.80
N GLY A 237 8.17 9.34 6.64
CA GLY A 237 7.25 8.97 7.71
C GLY A 237 7.10 10.01 8.79
N THR A 238 6.48 9.57 9.88
CA THR A 238 6.29 10.32 11.13
C THR A 238 6.81 9.50 12.31
N ASP A 239 6.59 9.95 13.54
CA ASP A 239 6.92 9.15 14.72
C ASP A 239 6.00 7.92 14.90
N ALA A 240 4.87 7.84 14.16
CA ALA A 240 3.89 6.76 14.28
C ALA A 240 4.00 5.73 13.15
N GLU A 241 4.61 6.07 12.03
CA GLU A 241 4.64 5.24 10.82
C GLU A 241 5.84 5.54 9.91
N VAL A 242 6.21 4.55 9.12
CA VAL A 242 7.16 4.70 8.00
C VAL A 242 6.45 4.35 6.71
N GLN A 243 6.63 5.21 5.71
CA GLN A 243 6.13 5.00 4.36
C GLN A 243 7.28 4.80 3.37
N VAL A 244 7.11 3.84 2.47
CA VAL A 244 8.03 3.56 1.37
C VAL A 244 7.30 3.75 0.05
N LEU A 245 7.71 4.77 -0.71
CA LEU A 245 7.30 4.97 -2.09
C LEU A 245 8.30 4.27 -3.01
N SER A 246 7.81 3.44 -3.91
CA SER A 246 8.63 2.64 -4.81
C SER A 246 7.87 2.29 -6.10
N ARG A 247 8.44 1.41 -6.92
CA ARG A 247 7.75 0.76 -8.04
C ARG A 247 7.14 -0.56 -7.54
N ARG A 248 6.11 -1.06 -8.24
CA ARG A 248 5.41 -2.29 -7.82
C ARG A 248 6.34 -3.50 -7.77
N ASP A 249 7.19 -3.62 -8.77
CA ASP A 249 8.29 -4.57 -8.77
C ASP A 249 9.58 -3.87 -8.36
N TRP A 250 10.35 -4.49 -7.47
CA TRP A 250 11.63 -3.94 -7.02
C TRP A 250 12.71 -4.00 -8.10
N PHE A 251 12.64 -4.97 -9.01
CA PHE A 251 13.65 -5.17 -10.06
C PHE A 251 13.05 -5.07 -11.45
N GLY A 252 13.76 -4.39 -12.34
CA GLY A 252 13.37 -4.23 -13.73
C GLY A 252 14.55 -4.32 -14.69
N LEU A 253 14.28 -4.16 -15.98
CA LEU A 253 15.31 -4.00 -17.01
C LEU A 253 15.71 -2.53 -17.12
N ALA A 254 17.01 -2.27 -17.32
CA ALA A 254 17.53 -0.90 -17.33
C ALA A 254 16.96 0.01 -18.43
N ASP A 255 16.47 -0.58 -19.52
CA ASP A 255 15.97 0.10 -20.72
C ASP A 255 14.44 0.23 -20.77
N ARG A 256 13.73 -0.30 -19.78
CA ARG A 256 12.26 -0.23 -19.72
C ARG A 256 11.80 0.92 -18.83
N SER A 257 10.90 1.72 -19.37
CA SER A 257 10.08 2.60 -18.55
C SER A 257 9.19 1.74 -17.66
N GLU A 258 9.14 2.07 -16.39
CA GLU A 258 8.32 1.38 -15.39
C GLU A 258 7.36 2.43 -14.85
N LEU A 259 6.09 2.31 -15.25
CA LEU A 259 5.03 3.27 -14.94
C LEU A 259 4.27 2.88 -13.67
N SER A 260 4.64 1.77 -13.03
CA SER A 260 3.99 1.37 -11.79
C SER A 260 4.36 2.28 -10.62
N SER A 261 3.49 2.32 -9.62
CA SER A 261 3.72 3.00 -8.35
C SER A 261 3.35 2.05 -7.22
N SER A 262 4.07 2.09 -6.12
CA SER A 262 3.73 1.40 -4.88
C SER A 262 3.96 2.32 -3.68
N ARG A 263 2.99 2.33 -2.76
CA ARG A 263 3.05 3.02 -1.48
C ARG A 263 2.79 1.99 -0.38
N LEU A 264 3.84 1.69 0.38
CA LEU A 264 3.77 0.85 1.57
C LEU A 264 3.78 1.74 2.81
N ILE A 265 2.82 1.56 3.71
CA ILE A 265 2.70 2.23 5.01
C ILE A 265 2.89 1.16 6.09
N VAL A 266 3.83 1.37 7.02
CA VAL A 266 4.13 0.46 8.12
C VAL A 266 3.95 1.19 9.45
N PHE A 267 3.11 0.65 10.34
CA PHE A 267 2.82 1.27 11.64
C PHE A 267 3.87 0.89 12.70
N LEU A 268 4.59 1.89 13.20
CA LEU A 268 5.73 1.69 14.10
C LEU A 268 5.33 1.14 15.47
N ALA A 269 4.18 1.55 15.99
CA ALA A 269 3.66 1.05 17.27
C ALA A 269 3.38 -0.47 17.29
N ARG A 270 3.31 -1.09 16.10
CA ARG A 270 3.05 -2.53 15.93
C ARG A 270 4.31 -3.31 15.56
N LEU A 271 5.41 -2.63 15.27
CA LEU A 271 6.65 -3.24 14.82
C LEU A 271 7.33 -4.00 15.97
N GLU A 272 7.69 -5.26 15.76
CA GLU A 272 8.38 -6.08 16.77
C GLU A 272 9.87 -6.18 16.48
N SER A 273 10.24 -6.36 15.22
CA SER A 273 11.64 -6.46 14.81
C SER A 273 11.83 -6.01 13.36
N VAL A 274 13.04 -5.56 13.07
CA VAL A 274 13.52 -5.37 11.69
C VAL A 274 14.84 -6.11 11.57
N THR A 275 14.95 -6.92 10.52
CA THR A 275 16.17 -7.65 10.19
C THR A 275 16.60 -7.31 8.78
N VAL A 276 17.90 -7.37 8.53
CA VAL A 276 18.47 -7.17 7.19
C VAL A 276 19.26 -8.38 6.78
N GLN A 277 19.10 -8.75 5.51
CA GLN A 277 19.78 -9.88 4.88
C GLN A 277 20.24 -9.43 3.49
N ARG A 278 21.39 -9.92 3.03
CA ARG A 278 21.80 -9.68 1.64
C ARG A 278 20.85 -10.38 0.67
N HIS A 279 20.57 -9.75 -0.46
CA HIS A 279 19.67 -10.33 -1.45
C HIS A 279 20.35 -11.56 -2.10
N PRO A 280 19.68 -12.73 -2.14
CA PRO A 280 20.33 -13.98 -2.57
C PRO A 280 20.77 -13.97 -4.03
N ARG A 281 20.17 -13.11 -4.86
CA ARG A 281 20.44 -13.04 -6.31
C ARG A 281 21.25 -11.83 -6.76
N TYR A 282 21.38 -10.78 -5.94
CA TYR A 282 21.93 -9.48 -6.39
C TYR A 282 22.87 -8.91 -5.33
N ALA A 283 24.11 -8.60 -5.72
CA ALA A 283 25.18 -8.33 -4.77
C ALA A 283 25.00 -6.99 -4.04
N GLU A 284 24.42 -6.01 -4.74
CA GLU A 284 24.22 -4.65 -4.26
C GLU A 284 22.87 -4.45 -3.57
N ALA A 285 22.04 -5.48 -3.44
CA ALA A 285 20.72 -5.35 -2.82
C ALA A 285 20.66 -6.06 -1.47
N SER A 286 19.88 -5.49 -0.56
CA SER A 286 19.52 -6.07 0.72
C SER A 286 18.00 -6.19 0.84
N ILE A 287 17.54 -7.20 1.58
CA ILE A 287 16.14 -7.37 1.97
C ILE A 287 16.04 -6.91 3.42
N VAL A 288 15.30 -5.82 3.64
CA VAL A 288 14.91 -5.35 4.96
C VAL A 288 13.56 -5.97 5.29
N THR A 289 13.53 -6.90 6.23
CA THR A 289 12.31 -7.57 6.68
C THR A 289 11.78 -6.91 7.94
N VAL A 290 10.58 -6.34 7.84
CA VAL A 290 9.77 -5.90 8.97
C VAL A 290 8.90 -7.05 9.47
N ARG A 291 8.86 -7.25 10.79
CA ARG A 291 7.99 -8.25 11.43
C ARG A 291 7.10 -7.64 12.51
N SER A 292 5.89 -8.16 12.58
CA SER A 292 4.91 -7.92 13.65
C SER A 292 4.02 -9.14 13.79
N GLY A 293 4.13 -9.89 14.89
CA GLY A 293 3.51 -11.20 15.03
C GLY A 293 3.96 -12.16 13.93
N ALA A 294 2.99 -12.71 13.19
CA ALA A 294 3.23 -13.55 12.03
C ALA A 294 3.35 -12.76 10.71
N ALA A 295 3.08 -11.45 10.72
CA ALA A 295 3.27 -10.59 9.56
C ALA A 295 4.75 -10.48 9.20
N ARG A 296 5.03 -10.59 7.90
CA ARG A 296 6.36 -10.38 7.30
C ARG A 296 6.22 -9.48 6.09
N ILE A 297 6.88 -8.33 6.11
CA ILE A 297 6.93 -7.39 4.99
C ILE A 297 8.39 -7.20 4.59
N ASP A 298 8.69 -7.43 3.32
CA ASP A 298 10.04 -7.32 2.77
C ASP A 298 10.15 -6.06 1.90
N VAL A 299 11.11 -5.20 2.25
CA VAL A 299 11.48 -3.99 1.50
C VAL A 299 12.88 -4.18 0.94
N ILE A 300 13.06 -3.92 -0.36
CA ILE A 300 14.35 -4.13 -1.03
C ILE A 300 15.01 -2.78 -1.27
N VAL A 301 16.24 -2.63 -0.80
CA VAL A 301 17.03 -1.39 -0.88
C VAL A 301 18.47 -1.72 -1.29
N PRO A 302 19.26 -0.73 -1.76
CA PRO A 302 20.68 -0.93 -1.97
C PRO A 302 21.35 -1.26 -0.64
N GLY A 303 22.29 -2.20 -0.66
CA GLY A 303 23.01 -2.65 0.53
C GLY A 303 23.84 -1.53 1.14
N ASP A 304 23.88 -1.45 2.47
CA ASP A 304 24.60 -0.43 3.24
C ASP A 304 24.16 1.02 2.96
N SER A 305 23.00 1.19 2.29
CA SER A 305 22.46 2.50 1.94
C SER A 305 21.88 3.25 3.13
N GLU A 306 21.61 4.54 2.95
CA GLU A 306 20.86 5.32 3.93
C GLU A 306 19.45 4.76 4.17
N ALA A 307 18.78 4.26 3.12
CA ALA A 307 17.47 3.63 3.25
C ALA A 307 17.52 2.37 4.11
N GLU A 308 18.53 1.51 3.92
CA GLU A 308 18.75 0.34 4.77
C GLU A 308 18.94 0.74 6.24
N ARG A 309 19.81 1.73 6.49
CA ARG A 309 20.10 2.21 7.85
C ARG A 309 18.88 2.83 8.53
N VAL A 310 18.08 3.62 7.81
CA VAL A 310 16.85 4.22 8.33
C VAL A 310 15.83 3.14 8.68
N LEU A 311 15.60 2.18 7.78
CA LEU A 311 14.65 1.10 8.04
C LEU A 311 15.12 0.18 9.19
N LEU A 312 16.42 -0.03 9.36
CA LEU A 312 16.96 -0.71 10.55
C LEU A 312 16.79 0.12 11.82
N ALA A 313 16.94 1.45 11.73
CA ALA A 313 16.83 2.34 12.88
C ALA A 313 15.41 2.37 13.46
N VAL A 314 14.38 2.13 12.63
CA VAL A 314 12.97 2.12 13.09
C VAL A 314 12.63 0.91 13.94
N ALA A 315 13.50 -0.09 14.02
CA ALA A 315 13.33 -1.22 14.92
C ALA A 315 13.22 -0.73 16.38
N PRO A 316 12.26 -1.26 17.18
CA PRO A 316 12.25 -1.01 18.61
C PRO A 316 13.59 -1.45 19.22
N HIS A 317 14.06 -0.71 20.22
CA HIS A 317 15.39 -0.87 20.82
C HIS A 317 15.69 -2.32 21.29
N SER A 318 14.65 -3.14 21.49
CA SER A 318 14.72 -4.53 21.94
C SER A 318 14.95 -5.57 20.83
N GLY A 319 14.90 -5.20 19.54
CA GLY A 319 14.78 -6.14 18.41
C GLY A 319 15.79 -6.00 17.27
N ARG A 320 16.92 -5.30 17.47
CA ARG A 320 17.94 -5.13 16.42
C ARG A 320 18.83 -6.37 16.32
N SER A 321 18.75 -7.09 15.21
CA SER A 321 19.70 -8.16 14.86
C SER A 321 20.10 -8.04 13.39
N VAL A 322 21.40 -7.90 13.16
CA VAL A 322 22.01 -8.07 11.83
C VAL A 322 22.35 -9.55 11.73
N VAL A 323 21.74 -10.25 10.76
CA VAL A 323 22.07 -11.65 10.48
C VAL A 323 23.03 -11.63 9.30
N ASP A 324 24.31 -11.89 9.59
CA ASP A 324 25.36 -12.02 8.58
C ASP A 324 25.18 -13.27 7.69
#